data_AF-A0A7C6WG68-F1
#
_entry.id   AF-A0A7C6WG68-F1
#
_cell.length_a   1.000
_cell.length_b   1.000
_cell.length_c   1.000
_cell.angle_alpha   90.00
_cell.angle_beta   90.00
_cell.angle_gamma   90.00
#
_symmetry.space_group_name_H-M   'P 1'
#
loop_
_entity.id
_entity.type
_entity.pdbx_description
1 polymer ?
#
loop_
_entity_poly.entity_id
_entity_poly.type
_entity_poly.pdbx_seq_one_letter_code
_entity_poly.pdbx_strand_id
1 'polypeptide(L)'
;MNKYKRFAFPYLVWMIILTIVPIILMLVLSFIQMEGFNLSSAKFSLSAFEKSFNRETIIAFSNSIKLATIATILCVIIGYPVAYIVSKLKIQNKFSFLLILILPMFTNMLLRVNTINRLLLPEGFLKNVFGISLNYSGTEFAVVLVMVVV
;
A
#
# COMPACT_ATOMS: atom_id res chain seq x y z
N MET A 1 -16.40 5.55 -35.45
CA MET A 1 -15.69 5.09 -34.22
C MET A 1 -15.54 3.55 -34.07
N ASN A 2 -16.03 2.68 -34.96
CA ASN A 2 -15.92 1.22 -34.81
C ASN A 2 -14.65 0.56 -35.42
N LYS A 3 -13.83 1.29 -36.18
CA LYS A 3 -12.71 0.72 -36.96
C LYS A 3 -11.49 0.32 -36.11
N TYR A 4 -11.30 0.93 -34.93
CA TYR A 4 -10.17 0.64 -34.03
C TYR A 4 -10.42 -0.49 -33.03
N LYS A 5 -11.68 -0.97 -32.89
CA LYS A 5 -12.02 -2.07 -31.97
C LYS A 5 -11.31 -3.39 -32.32
N ARG A 6 -11.02 -3.64 -33.61
CA ARG A 6 -10.27 -4.82 -34.06
C ARG A 6 -8.81 -4.80 -33.62
N PHE A 7 -8.18 -3.62 -33.51
CA PHE A 7 -6.81 -3.49 -33.03
C PHE A 7 -6.71 -3.57 -31.49
N ALA A 8 -7.77 -3.23 -30.78
CA ALA A 8 -7.85 -3.38 -29.32
C ALA A 8 -8.13 -4.82 -28.86
N PHE A 9 -8.64 -5.69 -29.75
CA PHE A 9 -9.00 -7.07 -29.43
C PHE A 9 -7.83 -7.91 -28.88
N PRO A 10 -6.63 -7.97 -29.51
CA PRO A 10 -5.52 -8.75 -28.95
C PRO A 10 -5.07 -8.25 -27.58
N TYR A 11 -5.06 -6.92 -27.37
CA TYR A 11 -4.71 -6.32 -26.09
C TYR A 11 -5.73 -6.68 -24.99
N LEU A 12 -7.03 -6.62 -25.31
CA LEU A 12 -8.09 -7.00 -24.37
C LEU A 12 -7.99 -8.48 -23.99
N VAL A 13 -7.78 -9.36 -24.96
CA VAL A 13 -7.57 -10.80 -24.71
C VAL A 13 -6.37 -11.03 -23.79
N TRP A 14 -5.25 -10.35 -24.04
CA TRP A 14 -4.07 -10.43 -23.19
C TRP A 14 -4.30 -9.93 -21.77
N MET A 15 -4.98 -8.79 -21.58
CA MET A 15 -5.30 -8.28 -20.25
C MET A 15 -6.22 -9.23 -19.48
N ILE A 16 -7.21 -9.81 -20.16
CA ILE A 16 -8.15 -10.76 -19.55
C ILE A 16 -7.40 -12.03 -19.15
N ILE A 17 -6.59 -12.61 -20.04
CA ILE A 17 -5.83 -13.83 -19.74
C ILE A 17 -4.89 -13.60 -18.56
N LEU A 18 -4.06 -12.55 -18.59
CA LEU A 18 -3.08 -12.29 -17.53
C LEU A 18 -3.71 -11.88 -16.19
N THR A 19 -4.96 -11.42 -16.20
CA THR A 19 -5.70 -11.09 -14.96
C THR A 19 -6.46 -12.29 -14.43
N ILE A 20 -7.18 -13.01 -15.29
CA ILE A 20 -8.05 -14.12 -14.89
C ILE A 20 -7.22 -15.36 -14.52
N VAL A 21 -6.15 -15.67 -15.25
CA VAL A 21 -5.31 -16.85 -14.99
C VAL A 21 -4.76 -16.87 -13.54
N PRO A 22 -4.11 -15.82 -13.01
CA PRO A 22 -3.62 -15.84 -11.63
C PRO A 22 -4.76 -15.86 -10.61
N ILE A 23 -5.92 -15.27 -10.91
CA ILE A 23 -7.10 -15.35 -10.04
C ILE A 23 -7.62 -16.79 -9.94
N ILE A 24 -7.76 -17.49 -11.08
CA ILE A 24 -8.17 -18.89 -11.10
C ILE A 24 -7.13 -19.75 -10.37
N LEU A 25 -5.84 -19.50 -10.59
CA LEU A 25 -4.77 -20.21 -9.91
C LEU A 25 -4.84 -20.02 -8.39
N MET A 26 -5.02 -18.79 -7.89
CA MET A 26 -5.22 -18.51 -6.47
C MET A 26 -6.47 -19.19 -5.91
N LEU A 27 -7.57 -19.22 -6.68
CA LEU A 27 -8.80 -19.88 -6.28
C LEU A 27 -8.59 -21.39 -6.14
N VAL A 28 -7.94 -22.03 -7.11
CA VAL A 28 -7.62 -23.47 -7.04
C VAL A 28 -6.69 -23.76 -5.86
N LEU A 29 -5.64 -22.95 -5.64
CA LEU A 29 -4.74 -23.09 -4.49
C LEU A 29 -5.46 -22.91 -3.14
N SER A 30 -6.54 -22.13 -3.09
CA SER A 30 -7.33 -21.97 -1.86
C SER A 30 -8.03 -23.26 -1.40
N PHE A 31 -8.22 -24.23 -2.28
CA PHE A 31 -8.84 -25.52 -1.96
C PHE A 31 -7.84 -26.68 -1.87
N ILE A 32 -6.57 -26.45 -2.20
CA ILE A 32 -5.53 -27.47 -2.18
C ILE A 32 -4.56 -27.17 -1.04
N GLN A 33 -4.42 -28.11 -0.11
CA GLN A 33 -3.38 -28.06 0.89
C GLN A 33 -2.12 -28.73 0.33
N MET A 34 -1.05 -27.94 0.23
CA MET A 34 0.27 -28.39 -0.22
C MET A 34 1.32 -27.96 0.81
N GLU A 35 2.23 -28.86 1.15
CA GLU A 35 3.42 -28.50 1.91
C GLU A 35 4.52 -28.02 0.95
N GLY A 36 4.59 -26.71 0.75
CA GLY A 36 5.46 -26.08 -0.24
C GLY A 36 4.98 -26.29 -1.69
N PHE A 37 5.92 -26.42 -2.63
CA PHE A 37 5.64 -26.65 -4.07
C PHE A 37 5.59 -28.14 -4.46
N ASN A 38 5.36 -29.04 -3.50
CA ASN A 38 5.28 -30.48 -3.77
C ASN A 38 3.87 -30.88 -4.24
N LEU A 39 3.71 -31.07 -5.54
CA LEU A 39 2.44 -31.48 -6.18
C LEU A 39 1.96 -32.87 -5.76
N SER A 40 2.86 -33.74 -5.29
CA SER A 40 2.52 -35.12 -4.87
C SER A 40 1.80 -35.20 -3.51
N SER A 41 1.86 -34.16 -2.68
CA SER A 41 1.12 -34.08 -1.41
C SER A 41 -0.16 -33.25 -1.50
N ALA A 42 -0.57 -32.85 -2.71
CA ALA A 42 -1.77 -32.07 -2.96
C ALA A 42 -3.02 -32.83 -2.50
N LYS A 43 -3.58 -32.41 -1.37
CA LYS A 43 -4.86 -32.92 -0.85
C LYS A 43 -5.89 -31.81 -0.91
N PHE A 44 -7.07 -32.14 -1.41
CA PHE A 44 -8.21 -31.22 -1.34
C PHE A 44 -8.60 -31.03 0.13
N SER A 45 -8.51 -29.81 0.63
CA SER A 45 -8.71 -29.52 2.05
C SER A 45 -9.26 -28.11 2.23
N LEU A 46 -10.30 -27.99 3.06
CA LEU A 46 -10.90 -26.70 3.45
C LEU A 46 -10.19 -26.07 4.67
N SER A 47 -9.08 -26.63 5.13
CA SER A 47 -8.33 -26.14 6.29
C SER A 47 -7.86 -24.68 6.14
N ALA A 48 -7.64 -24.22 4.90
CA ALA A 48 -7.31 -22.83 4.61
C ALA A 48 -8.44 -21.86 5.01
N PHE A 49 -9.70 -22.24 4.77
CA PHE A 49 -10.87 -21.44 5.15
C PHE A 49 -11.03 -21.40 6.67
N GLU A 50 -10.86 -22.53 7.35
CA GLU A 50 -10.89 -22.58 8.82
C GLU A 50 -9.80 -21.70 9.43
N LYS A 51 -8.60 -21.73 8.85
CA LYS A 51 -7.48 -20.87 9.27
C LYS A 51 -7.76 -19.38 9.03
N SER A 52 -8.51 -19.02 7.99
CA SER A 52 -8.95 -17.64 7.76
C SER A 52 -9.90 -17.10 8.83
N PHE A 53 -10.67 -17.97 9.47
CA PHE A 53 -11.58 -17.61 10.58
C PHE A 53 -10.91 -17.66 11.96
N ASN A 54 -9.60 -17.92 12.03
CA ASN A 54 -8.88 -17.85 13.29
C ASN A 54 -8.88 -16.43 13.86
N ARG A 55 -8.89 -16.36 15.20
CA ARG A 55 -8.90 -15.12 15.96
C ARG A 55 -7.78 -14.17 15.56
N GLU A 56 -6.57 -14.68 15.33
CA GLU A 56 -5.41 -13.90 14.91
C GLU A 56 -5.63 -13.20 13.56
N THR A 57 -6.19 -13.90 12.57
CA THR A 57 -6.46 -13.36 11.24
C THR A 57 -7.55 -12.29 11.30
N ILE A 58 -8.58 -12.51 12.11
CA ILE A 58 -9.66 -11.53 12.32
C ILE A 58 -9.12 -10.26 13.00
N ILE A 59 -8.25 -10.40 14.01
CA ILE A 59 -7.60 -9.26 14.67
C ILE A 59 -6.73 -8.48 13.68
N ALA A 60 -5.89 -9.17 12.89
CA ALA A 60 -5.05 -8.53 11.89
C ALA A 60 -5.87 -7.78 10.83
N PHE A 61 -7.00 -8.37 10.39
CA PHE A 61 -7.92 -7.74 9.45
C PHE A 61 -8.58 -6.50 10.04
N SER A 62 -9.07 -6.58 11.29
CA SER A 62 -9.65 -5.44 12.01
C SER A 62 -8.64 -4.30 12.20
N ASN A 63 -7.41 -4.63 12.59
CA ASN A 63 -6.32 -3.65 12.71
C ASN A 63 -6.02 -2.98 11.37
N SER A 64 -6.01 -3.74 10.27
CA SER A 64 -5.79 -3.19 8.92
C SER A 64 -6.88 -2.20 8.53
N ILE A 65 -8.16 -2.51 8.80
CA ILE A 65 -9.28 -1.60 8.54
C ILE A 65 -9.17 -0.35 9.39
N LYS A 66 -8.89 -0.50 10.70
CA LYS A 66 -8.73 0.62 11.63
C LYS A 66 -7.64 1.58 11.14
N LEU A 67 -6.45 1.06 10.83
CA LEU A 67 -5.31 1.86 10.37
C LEU A 67 -5.58 2.52 9.02
N ALA A 68 -6.15 1.79 8.06
CA ALA A 68 -6.49 2.34 6.74
C ALA A 68 -7.53 3.47 6.83
N THR A 69 -8.53 3.32 7.71
CA THR A 69 -9.57 4.34 7.92
C THR A 69 -8.96 5.60 8.54
N ILE A 70 -8.14 5.47 9.58
CA ILE A 70 -7.45 6.59 10.22
C ILE A 70 -6.55 7.31 9.21
N ALA A 71 -5.74 6.56 8.46
CA ALA A 71 -4.86 7.12 7.44
C ALA A 71 -5.65 7.87 6.35
N THR A 72 -6.76 7.31 5.87
CA THR A 72 -7.61 7.95 4.86
C THR A 72 -8.18 9.27 5.37
N ILE A 73 -8.70 9.30 6.59
CA ILE A 73 -9.25 10.51 7.21
C ILE A 73 -8.15 11.59 7.33
N LEU A 74 -6.97 11.23 7.82
CA LEU A 74 -5.84 12.16 7.94
C LEU A 74 -5.39 12.68 6.58
N CYS A 75 -5.30 11.81 5.56
CA CYS A 75 -4.94 12.21 4.19
C CYS A 75 -5.97 13.19 3.61
N VAL A 76 -7.26 13.02 3.86
CA VAL A 76 -8.29 13.97 3.42
C VAL A 76 -8.16 15.30 4.18
N ILE A 77 -7.99 15.25 5.50
CA ILE A 77 -7.86 16.45 6.35
C ILE A 77 -6.64 17.27 5.97
N ILE A 78 -5.52 16.65 5.59
CA ILE A 78 -4.28 17.35 5.23
C ILE A 78 -4.26 17.69 3.74
N GLY A 79 -4.62 16.74 2.88
CA GLY A 79 -4.55 16.88 1.43
C GLY A 79 -5.58 17.85 0.85
N TYR A 80 -6.80 17.89 1.41
CA TYR A 80 -7.86 18.78 0.92
C TYR A 80 -7.53 20.27 1.10
N PRO A 81 -7.06 20.74 2.28
CA PRO A 81 -6.59 22.11 2.43
C PRO A 81 -5.44 22.47 1.50
N VAL A 82 -4.47 21.56 1.32
CA VAL A 82 -3.34 21.78 0.41
C VAL A 82 -3.84 21.93 -1.03
N ALA A 83 -4.72 21.04 -1.49
CA ALA A 83 -5.31 21.13 -2.82
C ALA A 83 -6.12 22.43 -3.01
N TYR A 84 -6.86 22.85 -1.99
CA TYR A 84 -7.63 24.09 -2.01
C TYR A 84 -6.73 25.33 -2.09
N ILE A 85 -5.66 25.38 -1.30
CA ILE A 85 -4.66 26.48 -1.36
C ILE A 85 -4.02 26.52 -2.76
N VAL A 86 -3.57 25.38 -3.28
CA VAL A 86 -2.99 25.28 -4.64
C VAL A 86 -3.98 25.71 -5.72
N SER A 87 -5.27 25.38 -5.58
CA SER A 87 -6.29 25.79 -6.54
C SER A 87 -6.46 27.32 -6.61
N LYS A 88 -6.40 28.00 -5.45
CA LYS A 88 -6.63 29.44 -5.30
C LYS A 88 -5.39 30.31 -5.52
N LEU A 89 -4.19 29.74 -5.50
CA LEU A 89 -2.95 30.46 -5.73
C LEU A 89 -2.89 31.00 -7.17
N LYS A 90 -2.89 32.34 -7.31
CA LYS A 90 -2.59 33.08 -8.55
C LYS A 90 -1.08 33.28 -8.72
N ILE A 91 -0.29 32.21 -8.55
CA ILE A 91 1.16 32.29 -8.75
C ILE A 91 1.46 32.14 -10.25
N GLN A 92 2.33 32.99 -10.81
CA GLN A 92 2.77 32.94 -12.20
C GLN A 92 3.40 31.57 -12.57
N ASN A 93 4.05 30.91 -11.61
CA ASN A 93 4.71 29.61 -11.76
C ASN A 93 3.95 28.46 -11.07
N LYS A 94 2.64 28.34 -11.29
CA LYS A 94 1.80 27.27 -10.73
C LYS A 94 2.36 25.86 -11.02
N PHE A 95 3.01 25.70 -12.18
CA PHE A 95 3.66 24.47 -12.60
C PHE A 95 4.85 24.05 -11.70
N SER A 96 5.72 24.99 -11.28
CA SER A 96 6.84 24.66 -10.39
C SER A 96 6.39 24.19 -9.01
N PHE A 97 5.33 24.78 -8.46
CA PHE A 97 4.74 24.33 -7.18
C PHE A 97 4.16 22.93 -7.30
N LEU A 98 3.45 22.64 -8.40
CA LEU A 98 2.92 21.31 -8.67
C LEU A 98 4.05 20.28 -8.81
N LEU A 99 5.14 20.66 -9.49
CA LEU A 99 6.31 19.80 -9.68
C LEU A 99 6.96 19.42 -8.35
N ILE A 100 7.16 20.38 -7.42
CA ILE A 100 7.71 20.10 -6.08
C ILE A 100 6.81 19.12 -5.31
N LEU A 101 5.48 19.25 -5.45
CA LEU A 101 4.51 18.40 -4.77
C LEU A 101 4.47 16.97 -5.32
N ILE A 102 4.69 16.80 -6.64
CA ILE A 102 4.75 15.49 -7.29
C ILE A 102 6.14 14.85 -7.17
N LEU A 103 7.21 15.64 -7.04
CA LEU A 103 8.59 15.16 -6.89
C LEU A 103 8.76 14.01 -5.87
N PRO A 104 8.18 14.04 -4.65
CA PRO A 104 8.30 12.93 -3.70
C PRO A 104 7.70 11.62 -4.22
N MET A 105 6.70 11.66 -5.11
CA MET A 105 6.10 10.46 -5.70
C MET A 105 7.08 9.71 -6.62
N PHE A 106 8.06 10.40 -7.21
CA PHE A 106 9.07 9.79 -8.08
C PHE A 106 10.23 9.14 -7.31
N THR A 107 10.22 9.19 -5.98
CA THR A 107 11.27 8.60 -5.15
C THR A 107 10.98 7.14 -4.79
N ASN A 108 12.03 6.37 -4.49
CA ASN A 108 11.89 4.94 -4.19
C ASN A 108 11.10 4.71 -2.89
N MET A 109 9.99 3.97 -2.97
CA MET A 109 9.11 3.66 -1.84
C MET A 109 9.84 2.98 -0.67
N LEU A 110 10.76 2.04 -0.95
CA LEU A 110 11.53 1.36 0.10
C LEU A 110 12.43 2.34 0.84
N LEU A 111 13.05 3.29 0.14
CA LEU A 111 13.89 4.31 0.78
C LEU A 111 13.06 5.24 1.67
N ARG A 112 11.85 5.64 1.23
CA ARG A 112 10.94 6.49 2.02
C ARG A 112 10.53 5.81 3.33
N VAL A 113 10.05 4.57 3.26
CA VAL A 113 9.62 3.80 4.43
C VAL A 113 10.77 3.57 5.41
N ASN A 114 11.94 3.15 4.90
CA ASN A 114 13.10 2.88 5.76
C ASN A 114 13.65 4.14 6.43
N THR A 115 13.66 5.28 5.72
CA THR A 115 14.14 6.55 6.29
C THR A 115 13.24 7.01 7.42
N ILE A 116 11.92 6.95 7.25
CA ILE A 116 10.97 7.29 8.30
C ILE A 116 11.13 6.32 9.48
N ASN A 117 11.18 5.01 9.25
CA ASN A 117 11.41 4.05 10.34
C ASN A 117 12.71 4.31 11.10
N ARG A 118 13.81 4.65 10.39
CA ARG A 118 15.09 5.06 11.01
C ARG A 118 15.00 6.35 11.80
N LEU A 119 14.09 7.25 11.43
CA LEU A 119 13.85 8.49 12.17
C LEU A 119 13.12 8.23 13.50
N LEU A 120 12.25 7.21 13.56
CA LEU A 120 11.49 6.84 14.76
C LEU A 120 12.25 5.88 15.72
N LEU A 121 13.46 5.47 15.34
CA LEU A 121 14.33 4.64 16.18
C LEU A 121 14.99 5.51 17.27
N PRO A 122 15.22 4.97 18.48
CA PRO A 122 15.84 5.71 19.57
C PRO A 122 17.27 6.15 19.25
N GLU A 123 18.00 5.39 18.43
CA GLU A 123 19.36 5.71 17.96
C GLU A 123 19.37 6.49 16.63
N GLY A 124 18.22 7.04 16.24
CA GLY A 124 18.03 7.71 14.95
C GLY A 124 18.69 9.10 14.87
N PHE A 125 18.55 9.73 13.69
CA PHE A 125 19.02 11.09 13.42
C PHE A 125 18.57 12.11 14.48
N LEU A 126 17.35 11.95 15.02
CA LEU A 126 16.80 12.83 16.04
C LEU A 126 17.59 12.82 17.37
N LYS A 127 18.10 11.67 17.81
CA LYS A 127 18.94 11.59 19.02
C LYS A 127 20.31 12.23 18.79
N ASN A 128 20.91 11.97 17.63
CA ASN A 128 22.25 12.49 17.32
C ASN A 128 22.30 14.01 17.10
N VAL A 129 21.21 14.61 16.60
CA VAL A 129 21.15 16.06 16.31
C VAL A 129 20.45 16.85 17.41
N PHE A 130 19.37 16.32 17.98
CA PHE A 130 18.52 17.04 18.93
C PHE A 130 18.58 16.49 20.36
N GLY A 131 19.25 15.36 20.60
CA GLY A 131 19.34 14.72 21.93
C GLY A 131 18.04 14.08 22.42
N ILE A 132 17.01 13.97 21.57
CA ILE A 132 15.69 13.45 21.92
C ILE A 132 15.61 11.97 21.54
N SER A 133 15.41 11.08 22.53
CA SER A 133 15.18 9.65 22.27
C SER A 133 13.68 9.37 22.10
N LEU A 134 13.25 9.20 20.84
CA LEU A 134 11.91 8.74 20.52
C LEU A 134 11.94 7.23 20.32
N ASN A 135 11.20 6.47 21.14
CA ASN A 135 11.03 5.02 20.96
C ASN A 135 9.58 4.72 20.55
N TYR A 136 9.24 5.12 19.32
CA TYR A 136 7.93 4.84 18.74
C TYR A 136 7.98 3.81 17.61
N SER A 137 9.16 3.26 17.32
CA SER A 137 9.32 2.20 16.31
C SER A 137 8.49 0.97 16.68
N GLY A 138 7.65 0.51 15.74
CA GLY A 138 6.75 -0.64 15.95
C GLY A 138 5.42 -0.33 16.62
N THR A 139 5.11 0.95 16.90
CA THR A 139 3.79 1.37 17.43
C THR A 139 2.79 1.65 16.31
N GLU A 140 1.49 1.63 16.62
CA GLU A 140 0.42 2.02 15.67
C GLU A 140 0.66 3.43 15.10
N PHE A 141 1.21 4.34 15.92
CA PHE A 141 1.54 5.71 15.50
C PHE A 141 2.58 5.75 14.39
N ALA A 142 3.65 4.94 14.49
CA ALA A 142 4.67 4.85 13.45
C ALA A 142 4.08 4.37 12.12
N VAL A 143 3.18 3.39 12.17
CA VAL A 143 2.52 2.86 10.98
C VAL A 143 1.65 3.92 10.31
N VAL A 144 0.82 4.64 11.08
CA VAL A 144 -0.03 5.72 10.55
C VAL A 144 0.82 6.84 9.95
N LEU A 145 1.90 7.24 10.62
CA LEU A 145 2.79 8.29 10.12
C LEU A 145 3.44 7.89 8.79
N VAL A 146 3.93 6.67 8.68
CA VAL A 146 4.48 6.15 7.41
C VAL A 146 3.39 6.14 6.33
N MET A 147 2.18 5.67 6.63
CA MET A 147 1.08 5.62 5.65
C MET A 147 0.63 7.00 5.14
N VAL A 148 0.71 8.04 5.98
CA VAL A 148 0.27 9.39 5.58
C VAL A 148 1.36 10.16 4.84
N VAL A 149 2.63 9.91 5.15
CA VAL A 149 3.77 10.64 4.57
C VAL A 149 4.31 9.98 3.29
N VAL A 150 4.09 8.67 3.12
CA VAL A 150 4.52 7.88 1.95
C VAL A 150 3.42 7.79 0.91
#